data_AF-A0A2M6GLH6-F1
#
_entry.id   AF-A0A2M6GLH6-F1
#
_cell.length_a   1.000
_cell.length_b   1.000
_cell.length_c   1.000
_cell.angle_alpha   90.00
_cell.angle_beta   90.00
_cell.angle_gamma   90.00
#
_symmetry.space_group_name_H-M   'P 1'
#
loop_
_entity.id
_entity.type
_entity.pdbx_description
1 polymer ?
#
loop_
_entity_poly.entity_id
_entity_poly.type
_entity_poly.pdbx_seq_one_letter_code
_entity_poly.pdbx_strand_id
1 'polypeptide(L)'
;MKQREVTDKENTTWTCVQAYGALEGKAGEKAAALAETEAGKVPVVCTPSGGAQTVRLELAKDWFDNLSAEDLATAITAGQQEQ
;
A
#
# COMPACT_ATOMS: atom_id res chain seq x y z
N MET A 1 -6.66 2.84 11.94
CA MET A 1 -5.94 2.13 10.86
C MET A 1 -6.20 2.85 9.53
N LYS A 2 -5.18 3.28 8.78
CA LYS A 2 -5.36 3.86 7.44
C LYS A 2 -5.27 2.74 6.40
N GLN A 3 -6.42 2.33 5.88
CA GLN A 3 -6.53 1.37 4.78
C GLN A 3 -7.26 2.04 3.62
N ARG A 4 -6.87 1.72 2.40
CA ARG A 4 -7.51 2.22 1.18
C ARG A 4 -7.92 1.05 0.31
N GLU A 5 -9.19 1.06 -0.08
CA GLU A 5 -9.74 0.09 -1.01
C GLU A 5 -9.72 0.67 -2.42
N VAL A 6 -9.22 -0.09 -3.38
CA VAL A 6 -9.21 0.26 -4.80
C VAL A 6 -9.60 -0.94 -5.63
N THR A 7 -10.32 -0.72 -6.73
CA THR A 7 -10.66 -1.78 -7.68
C THR A 7 -9.81 -1.61 -8.92
N ASP A 8 -9.08 -2.65 -9.32
CA ASP A 8 -8.27 -2.60 -10.53
C ASP A 8 -9.10 -2.95 -11.79
N LYS A 9 -8.47 -2.90 -12.97
CA LYS A 9 -9.13 -3.13 -14.27
C LYS A 9 -9.68 -4.55 -14.44
N GLU A 10 -9.12 -5.52 -13.73
CA GLU A 10 -9.56 -6.92 -13.68
C GLU A 10 -10.77 -7.11 -12.74
N ASN A 11 -11.36 -6.03 -12.21
CA ASN A 11 -12.43 -6.05 -11.21
C ASN A 11 -12.02 -6.74 -9.89
N THR A 12 -10.73 -6.78 -9.55
CA THR A 12 -10.29 -7.24 -8.23
C THR A 12 -10.29 -6.08 -7.26
N THR A 13 -10.92 -6.24 -6.11
CA THR A 13 -10.87 -5.26 -5.03
C THR A 13 -9.62 -5.48 -4.19
N TRP A 14 -8.78 -4.46 -4.08
CA TRP A 14 -7.54 -4.47 -3.35
C TRP A 14 -7.64 -3.62 -2.10
N THR A 15 -7.24 -4.21 -0.97
CA THR A 15 -7.10 -3.51 0.30
C THR A 15 -5.63 -3.19 0.52
N CYS A 16 -5.27 -1.93 0.32
CA CYS A 16 -3.92 -1.43 0.54
C CYS A 16 -3.78 -0.84 1.94
N VAL A 17 -2.79 -1.34 2.68
CA VAL A 17 -2.44 -0.88 4.02
C VAL A 17 -0.97 -0.52 4.07
N GLN A 18 -0.62 0.61 4.68
CA GLN A 18 0.78 0.89 4.96
C GLN A 18 1.27 -0.10 6.01
N ALA A 19 2.40 -0.75 5.76
CA ALA A 19 3.02 -1.62 6.75
C ALA A 19 3.29 -0.80 8.03
N TYR A 20 3.07 -1.42 9.19
CA TYR A 20 3.12 -0.76 10.50
C TYR A 20 2.03 0.30 10.75
N GLY A 21 1.22 0.69 9.76
CA GLY A 21 0.05 1.57 9.93
C GLY A 21 -1.14 0.89 10.64
N ALA A 22 -1.08 -0.44 10.81
CA ALA A 22 -1.98 -1.22 11.65
C ALA A 22 -1.57 -1.21 13.13
N LEU A 23 -0.35 -0.78 13.47
CA LEU A 23 0.06 -0.58 14.85
C LEU A 23 -0.55 0.73 15.34
N GLU A 24 -1.50 0.67 16.26
CA GLU A 24 -2.16 1.87 16.77
C GLU A 24 -1.24 2.64 17.76
N GLY A 25 -1.33 3.97 17.72
CA GLY A 25 -0.60 4.88 18.62
C GLY A 25 0.82 5.25 18.16
N LYS A 26 1.55 5.98 19.01
CA LYS A 26 2.89 6.52 18.73
C LYS A 26 3.91 5.47 18.26
N ALA A 27 3.71 4.21 18.61
CA ALA A 27 4.58 3.11 18.18
C ALA A 27 4.43 2.81 16.68
N GLY A 28 3.21 2.86 16.13
CA GLY A 28 2.98 2.67 14.70
C GLY A 28 3.48 3.84 13.86
N GLU A 29 3.27 5.08 14.32
CA GLU A 29 3.83 6.26 13.66
C GLU A 29 5.35 6.22 13.63
N LYS A 30 5.99 5.82 14.73
CA LYS A 30 7.46 5.73 14.80
C LYS A 30 7.99 4.56 13.97
N ALA A 31 7.29 3.42 13.95
CA ALA A 31 7.66 2.29 13.10
C ALA A 31 7.48 2.61 11.60
N ALA A 32 6.41 3.31 11.24
CA ALA A 32 6.21 3.80 9.88
C ALA A 32 7.30 4.79 9.46
N ALA A 33 7.70 5.71 10.34
CA ALA A 33 8.80 6.64 10.10
C ALA A 33 10.17 5.93 10.01
N LEU A 34 10.38 4.85 10.78
CA LEU A 34 11.60 4.03 10.70
C LEU A 34 11.62 3.11 9.46
N ALA A 35 10.45 2.74 8.95
CA ALA A 35 10.29 1.97 7.73
C ALA A 35 10.36 2.85 6.47
N GLU A 36 10.44 4.18 6.63
CA GLU A 36 10.71 5.09 5.52
C GLU A 36 12.11 4.79 4.97
N THR A 37 12.18 4.53 3.67
CA THR A 37 13.46 4.38 2.98
C THR A 37 14.13 5.74 2.81
N GLU A 38 15.44 5.75 2.53
CA GLU A 38 16.18 7.00 2.27
C GLU A 38 15.58 7.85 1.12
N ALA A 39 14.73 7.25 0.28
CA ALA A 39 13.99 7.91 -0.79
C ALA A 39 12.63 8.50 -0.35
N GLY A 40 12.29 8.49 0.94
CA GLY A 40 11.01 9.00 1.45
C GLY A 40 9.81 8.11 1.12
N LYS A 41 10.05 6.82 0.83
CA LYS A 41 9.01 5.84 0.51
C LYS A 41 8.71 4.96 1.71
N VAL A 42 7.46 4.54 1.84
CA VAL A 42 6.97 3.63 2.87
C VAL A 42 6.50 2.33 2.23
N PRO A 43 6.73 1.19 2.89
CA PRO A 43 6.19 -0.09 2.45
C PRO A 43 4.68 -0.12 2.59
N VAL A 44 3.98 -0.46 1.52
CA VAL A 44 2.53 -0.62 1.43
C VAL A 44 2.22 -2.04 0.98
N VAL A 45 1.29 -2.68 1.66
CA VAL A 45 0.86 -4.06 1.39
C VAL A 45 -0.54 -3.99 0.81
N CYS A 46 -0.72 -4.46 -0.42
CA CYS A 46 -2.01 -4.52 -1.09
C CYS A 46 -2.45 -5.98 -1.18
N THR A 47 -3.58 -6.29 -0.53
CA THR A 47 -4.14 -7.64 -0.50
C THR A 47 -5.42 -7.68 -1.34
N PRO A 48 -5.55 -8.61 -2.30
CA PRO A 48 -6.73 -8.74 -3.12
C PRO A 48 -7.85 -9.48 -2.39
N SER A 49 -9.09 -9.06 -2.65
CA SER A 49 -10.31 -9.66 -2.15
C SER A 49 -10.67 -10.86 -3.03
N GLY A 50 -10.17 -12.04 -2.67
CA GLY A 50 -10.39 -13.26 -3.45
C GLY A 50 -9.33 -14.35 -3.28
N GLY A 51 -8.33 -14.15 -2.42
CA GLY A 51 -7.27 -15.14 -2.20
C GLY A 51 -6.16 -15.14 -3.25
N ALA A 52 -6.13 -14.13 -4.12
CA ALA A 52 -4.98 -13.88 -4.99
C ALA A 52 -3.75 -13.42 -4.19
N GLN A 53 -2.59 -13.39 -4.84
CA GLN A 53 -1.31 -13.10 -4.21
C GLN A 53 -1.25 -11.64 -3.70
N THR A 54 -0.79 -11.47 -2.46
CA THR A 54 -0.53 -10.15 -1.87
C THR A 54 0.67 -9.50 -2.56
N VAL A 55 0.54 -8.20 -2.85
CA VAL A 55 1.60 -7.40 -3.48
C VAL A 55 2.17 -6.44 -2.46
N ARG A 56 3.50 -6.30 -2.43
CA ARG A 56 4.19 -5.27 -1.64
C ARG A 56 4.70 -4.19 -2.56
N LEU A 57 4.33 -2.95 -2.27
CA LEU A 57 4.71 -1.77 -3.01
C LEU A 57 5.51 -0.82 -2.11
N GLU A 58 6.36 -0.01 -2.72
CA GLU A 58 7.05 1.09 -2.05
C GLU A 58 6.50 2.41 -2.60
N LEU A 59 5.65 3.07 -1.82
CA LEU A 59 4.96 4.30 -2.23
C LEU A 59 5.45 5.49 -1.40
N ALA A 60 5.27 6.72 -1.88
CA ALA A 60 5.59 7.91 -1.08
C ALA A 60 4.82 7.90 0.25
N LYS A 61 5.37 8.45 1.33
CA LYS A 61 4.70 8.46 2.66
C LYS A 61 3.29 9.07 2.65
N ASP A 62 3.03 10.00 1.74
CA ASP A 62 1.77 10.69 1.52
C ASP A 62 0.87 10.02 0.46
N TRP A 63 1.19 8.81 0.01
CA TRP A 63 0.42 8.05 -0.99
C TRP A 63 -1.07 7.96 -0.66
N PHE A 64 -1.41 7.88 0.62
CA PHE A 64 -2.80 7.74 1.04
C PHE A 64 -3.64 8.95 0.60
N ASP A 65 -3.06 10.14 0.67
CA ASP A 65 -3.72 11.42 0.42
C ASP A 65 -3.42 11.97 -0.99
N ASN A 66 -2.23 11.72 -1.56
CA ASN A 66 -1.79 12.27 -2.85
C ASN A 66 -1.83 11.28 -4.02
N LEU A 67 -1.88 9.96 -3.79
CA LEU A 67 -1.93 8.99 -4.88
C LEU A 67 -3.38 8.79 -5.31
N SER A 68 -3.65 8.85 -6.62
CA SER A 68 -4.98 8.56 -7.15
C SER A 68 -5.30 7.06 -7.07
N ALA A 69 -6.58 6.70 -7.09
CA ALA A 69 -6.96 5.28 -7.11
C ALA A 69 -6.46 4.56 -8.37
N GLU A 70 -6.46 5.27 -9.50
CA GLU A 70 -5.96 4.77 -10.80
C GLU A 70 -4.44 4.54 -10.79
N ASP A 71 -3.68 5.47 -10.22
CA ASP A 71 -2.22 5.33 -10.06
C ASP A 71 -1.88 4.19 -9.09
N LEU A 72 -2.63 4.06 -8.00
CA LEU A 72 -2.47 2.96 -7.05
C LEU A 72 -2.79 1.61 -7.70
N ALA A 73 -3.87 1.50 -8.46
CA ALA A 73 -4.19 0.29 -9.22
C ALA A 73 -3.09 -0.05 -10.24
N THR A 74 -2.54 0.96 -10.92
CA THR A 74 -1.43 0.78 -11.86
C THR A 74 -0.17 0.27 -11.15
N ALA A 75 0.16 0.82 -9.98
CA ALA A 75 1.28 0.36 -9.17
C ALA A 75 1.09 -1.07 -8.67
N ILE A 76 -0.13 -1.46 -8.28
CA ILE A 76 -0.46 -2.84 -7.91
C ILE A 76 -0.23 -3.77 -9.09
N THR A 77 -0.78 -3.46 -10.27
CA THR A 77 -0.60 -4.29 -11.47
C THR A 77 0.88 -4.42 -11.84
N ALA A 78 1.66 -3.35 -11.77
CA ALA A 78 3.11 -3.40 -11.98
C ALA A 78 3.80 -4.33 -10.97
N GLY A 79 3.47 -4.19 -9.69
CA GLY A 79 4.01 -5.03 -8.61
C GLY A 79 3.55 -6.50 -8.68
N GLN A 80 2.45 -6.81 -9.38
CA GLN A 80 2.06 -8.19 -9.69
C GLN A 80 2.93 -8.80 -10.79
N GLN A 81 3.42 -8.00 -11.75
CA GLN A 81 4.24 -8.47 -12.87
C GLN A 81 5.72 -8.65 -12.51
N GLU A 82 6.21 -7.94 -11.50
CA GLU A 82 7.60 -8.03 -11.01
C GLU A 82 7.84 -9.21 -10.04
N GLN A 83 6.85 -10.07 -9.80
CA GLN A 83 6.94 -11.25 -8.92
C GLN A 83 7.18 -12.56 -9.69
#